data_AF-A0A832NAP1-F1
#
_entry.id   AF-A0A832NAP1-F1
#
_cell.length_a   1.000
_cell.length_b   1.000
_cell.length_c   1.000
_cell.angle_alpha   90.00
_cell.angle_beta   90.00
_cell.angle_gamma   90.00
#
_symmetry.space_group_name_H-M   'P 1'
#
loop_
_entity.id
_entity.type
_entity.pdbx_description
1 polymer ?
#
loop_
_entity_poly.entity_id
_entity_poly.type
_entity_poly.pdbx_seq_one_letter_code
_entity_poly.pdbx_strand_id
1 'polypeptide(L)'
;MAFPSGCPALPISSFATRTWLSPRTPDGMSGSAPKGSDRMPRRRTPSPSPSPERPVLQGVALETVILVALTTFFIGLLVGRTVKIRREVFLPRTMAGAGDSLPAGHPPIEGSSAADPQEVRRQVEEAQKAMARIADREELVRLGHQFFDQEQPIQAIAAYELALRQNDQDPDVWTDLGVMYRRVGLSEKAAQCFRRALSLDPRHPQSRLNLGIVLAFDLGQVEAAQREWRTLLRQGGPSDILQQARALLEEVEGEAQGPALSLGQEGKRLMVEMSTTFTALANAAREGSLAAARSPLAQMEALAQRFASLPPIQDLGPMVAQPLQRAVEEARRALERGDVQALREAVEGLKERCNRCHAMMRVPTQVEE
;
A
#
# COMPACT_ATOMS: atom_id res chain seq x y z
N MET A 1 44.40 13.69 43.60
CA MET A 1 44.66 15.05 43.09
C MET A 1 43.83 15.23 41.83
N ALA A 2 43.24 16.36 41.47
CA ALA A 2 42.77 17.55 42.18
C ALA A 2 42.34 18.53 41.08
N PHE A 3 41.05 18.88 41.04
CA PHE A 3 40.51 20.10 40.43
C PHE A 3 41.19 21.35 41.08
N PRO A 4 41.21 22.57 40.48
CA PRO A 4 39.95 23.32 40.28
C PRO A 4 39.86 24.45 39.20
N SER A 5 38.60 24.89 39.01
CA SER A 5 38.12 26.27 38.76
C SER A 5 38.55 27.07 37.52
N GLY A 6 37.66 27.90 36.92
CA GLY A 6 36.23 28.08 37.23
C GLY A 6 35.58 29.32 36.58
N CYS A 7 34.25 29.43 36.72
CA CYS A 7 33.46 30.65 36.44
C CYS A 7 33.51 31.62 37.65
N PRO A 8 33.01 32.88 37.54
CA PRO A 8 31.67 33.16 38.10
C PRO A 8 30.87 34.37 37.50
N ALA A 9 29.59 34.47 37.90
CA ALA A 9 28.67 35.65 37.96
C ALA A 9 28.31 36.45 36.66
N LEU A 10 27.06 36.88 36.33
CA LEU A 10 25.84 37.36 37.05
C LEU A 10 25.90 38.86 37.49
N PRO A 11 24.76 39.61 37.69
CA PRO A 11 23.36 39.50 37.18
C PRO A 11 22.70 40.90 36.85
N ILE A 12 21.35 41.01 36.95
CA ILE A 12 20.48 42.25 37.05
C ILE A 12 20.17 42.93 35.68
N SER A 13 18.99 43.49 35.31
CA SER A 13 17.69 43.77 35.97
C SER A 13 16.51 43.48 34.99
N SER A 14 15.41 42.82 35.39
CA SER A 14 14.17 43.39 35.97
C SER A 14 13.28 44.24 35.02
N PHE A 15 12.08 43.73 34.72
CA PHE A 15 10.84 44.48 35.01
C PHE A 15 9.66 43.54 35.33
N ALA A 16 9.05 43.76 36.49
CA ALA A 16 7.82 43.12 36.97
C ALA A 16 6.62 44.05 36.66
N THR A 17 5.31 43.79 36.84
CA THR A 17 4.47 42.68 37.35
C THR A 17 3.01 43.09 37.04
N ARG A 18 2.05 42.16 37.04
CA ARG A 18 0.83 42.26 37.87
C ARG A 18 -0.09 41.04 37.75
N THR A 19 -0.11 40.24 38.81
CA THR A 19 -1.22 39.35 39.16
C THR A 19 -2.25 40.09 40.01
N TRP A 20 -3.53 39.77 39.80
CA TRP A 20 -4.64 39.99 40.74
C TRP A 20 -5.51 38.72 40.65
N LEU A 21 -5.46 37.80 41.60
CA LEU A 21 -6.19 37.81 42.88
C LEU A 21 -7.71 38.01 42.72
N SER A 22 -8.44 36.88 42.77
CA SER A 22 -9.81 36.82 43.31
C SER A 22 -9.79 37.04 44.83
N PRO A 23 -10.92 37.42 45.46
CA PRO A 23 -11.57 36.42 46.34
C PRO A 23 -13.11 36.51 46.51
N ARG A 24 -13.71 35.32 46.62
CA ARG A 24 -14.83 34.91 47.52
C ARG A 24 -16.28 35.44 47.34
N THR A 25 -17.18 34.50 47.62
CA THR A 25 -18.64 34.53 47.91
C THR A 25 -18.89 34.86 49.42
N PRO A 26 -20.10 34.77 50.04
CA PRO A 26 -21.44 34.30 49.61
C PRO A 26 -22.58 35.31 49.98
N ASP A 27 -23.87 35.04 50.29
CA ASP A 27 -24.69 33.83 50.50
C ASP A 27 -26.23 34.10 50.40
N GLY A 28 -27.06 33.05 50.49
CA GLY A 28 -28.47 33.07 50.94
C GLY A 28 -29.53 33.26 49.84
N MET A 29 -30.50 32.39 49.52
CA MET A 29 -31.34 31.37 50.20
C MET A 29 -32.82 31.77 50.42
N SER A 30 -33.70 31.00 49.77
CA SER A 30 -35.06 30.59 50.19
C SER A 30 -36.29 31.50 50.01
N GLY A 31 -37.43 30.84 49.72
CA GLY A 31 -38.81 31.36 49.75
C GLY A 31 -39.28 32.10 48.49
N SER A 32 -40.55 32.05 48.08
CA SER A 32 -41.66 31.11 48.38
C SER A 32 -42.82 31.34 47.39
N ALA A 33 -43.58 30.30 47.03
CA ALA A 33 -44.86 30.45 46.30
C ALA A 33 -46.02 30.68 47.30
N PRO A 34 -47.13 31.37 46.93
CA PRO A 34 -48.25 30.62 46.32
C PRO A 34 -49.18 31.39 45.32
N LYS A 35 -50.14 30.62 44.80
CA LYS A 35 -51.37 30.91 44.00
C LYS A 35 -52.14 32.22 44.32
N GLY A 36 -52.89 32.77 43.34
CA GLY A 36 -54.12 33.55 43.63
C GLY A 36 -54.77 34.41 42.51
N SER A 37 -55.82 33.88 41.85
CA SER A 37 -57.07 34.51 41.36
C SER A 37 -57.17 35.96 40.80
N ASP A 38 -57.77 36.06 39.60
CA ASP A 38 -58.83 36.98 39.14
C ASP A 38 -58.88 38.48 39.54
N ARG A 39 -58.89 39.39 38.53
CA ARG A 39 -60.15 39.98 37.98
C ARG A 39 -59.98 40.93 36.77
N MET A 40 -60.99 40.88 35.89
CA MET A 40 -61.34 41.77 34.77
C MET A 40 -61.81 43.19 35.22
N PRO A 41 -62.19 44.14 34.31
CA PRO A 41 -61.61 44.55 33.01
C PRO A 41 -61.69 46.09 32.76
N ARG A 42 -61.26 46.59 31.58
CA ARG A 42 -61.98 47.68 30.86
C ARG A 42 -61.96 47.47 29.34
N ARG A 43 -63.10 47.72 28.67
CA ARG A 43 -63.27 47.68 27.20
C ARG A 43 -63.31 49.09 26.61
N ARG A 44 -62.78 49.28 25.40
CA ARG A 44 -63.40 50.02 24.28
C ARG A 44 -63.06 49.31 22.94
N THR A 45 -63.75 49.67 21.87
CA THR A 45 -63.97 48.90 20.62
C THR A 45 -64.13 49.87 19.43
N PRO A 46 -64.20 49.45 18.15
CA PRO A 46 -63.57 48.29 17.47
C PRO A 46 -63.01 48.63 16.05
N SER A 47 -62.61 47.56 15.31
CA SER A 47 -62.65 47.37 13.84
C SER A 47 -61.40 47.72 13.00
N PRO A 48 -61.22 47.09 11.80
CA PRO A 48 -61.65 45.75 11.36
C PRO A 48 -60.45 44.84 10.94
N SER A 49 -60.74 43.63 10.45
CA SER A 49 -59.79 42.61 9.98
C SER A 49 -60.04 42.25 8.50
N PRO A 50 -59.30 41.30 7.88
CA PRO A 50 -57.85 41.07 7.87
C PRO A 50 -57.27 41.11 6.42
N SER A 51 -55.95 40.97 6.28
CA SER A 51 -55.29 40.72 4.98
C SER A 51 -54.31 39.54 5.08
N PRO A 52 -54.18 38.68 4.05
CA PRO A 52 -53.35 37.47 4.13
C PRO A 52 -51.86 37.76 3.90
N GLU A 53 -51.01 37.30 4.83
CA GLU A 53 -49.57 37.26 4.62
C GLU A 53 -49.21 36.25 3.52
N ARG A 54 -48.44 36.68 2.51
CA ARG A 54 -47.87 35.78 1.51
C ARG A 54 -46.53 35.24 2.04
N PRO A 55 -46.24 33.93 1.91
CA PRO A 55 -44.94 33.39 2.28
C PRO A 55 -43.85 33.97 1.39
N VAL A 56 -42.93 34.73 1.97
CA VAL A 56 -41.77 35.28 1.25
C VAL A 56 -40.73 34.17 1.08
N LEU A 57 -40.92 33.35 0.04
CA LEU A 57 -39.84 32.52 -0.49
C LEU A 57 -38.77 33.45 -1.07
N GLN A 58 -37.68 33.65 -0.32
CA GLN A 58 -36.47 34.29 -0.82
C GLN A 58 -35.84 33.39 -1.88
N GLY A 59 -36.26 33.56 -3.14
CA GLY A 59 -35.55 33.01 -4.27
C GLY A 59 -34.13 33.57 -4.28
N VAL A 60 -33.13 32.69 -4.14
CA VAL A 60 -31.72 33.06 -4.26
C VAL A 60 -31.53 33.73 -5.62
N ALA A 61 -31.04 34.96 -5.64
CA ALA A 61 -30.90 35.72 -6.88
C ALA A 61 -30.01 34.95 -7.86
N LEU A 62 -30.38 34.95 -9.14
CA LEU A 62 -29.63 34.24 -10.19
C LEU A 62 -28.16 34.69 -10.23
N GLU A 63 -27.91 35.96 -9.95
CA GLU A 63 -26.60 36.58 -9.76
C GLU A 63 -25.77 35.88 -8.67
N THR A 64 -26.38 35.53 -7.53
CA THR A 64 -25.72 34.83 -6.43
C THR A 64 -25.36 33.39 -6.82
N VAL A 65 -26.24 32.70 -7.56
CA VAL A 65 -25.97 31.35 -8.07
C VAL A 65 -24.82 31.38 -9.09
N ILE A 66 -24.82 32.35 -10.01
CA ILE A 66 -23.74 32.56 -10.98
C ILE A 66 -22.42 32.90 -10.27
N LEU A 67 -22.44 33.73 -9.24
CA LEU A 67 -21.24 34.08 -8.46
C LEU A 67 -20.62 32.86 -7.76
N VAL A 68 -21.45 32.00 -7.17
CA VAL A 68 -20.99 30.74 -6.54
C VAL A 68 -20.45 29.75 -7.59
N ALA A 69 -21.11 29.62 -8.74
CA ALA A 69 -20.62 28.78 -9.84
C ALA A 69 -19.28 29.27 -10.42
N LEU A 70 -19.12 30.58 -10.62
CA LEU A 70 -17.87 31.16 -11.13
C LEU A 70 -16.72 31.04 -10.11
N THR A 71 -16.97 31.35 -8.83
CA THR A 71 -15.94 31.24 -7.79
C THR A 71 -15.47 29.80 -7.59
N THR A 72 -16.39 28.82 -7.55
CA THR A 72 -16.02 27.40 -7.49
C THR A 72 -15.26 26.93 -8.74
N PHE A 73 -15.66 27.37 -9.94
CA PHE A 73 -14.95 27.07 -11.18
C PHE A 73 -13.51 27.65 -11.18
N PHE A 74 -13.33 28.91 -10.79
CA PHE A 74 -12.00 29.53 -10.73
C PHE A 74 -11.09 28.91 -9.65
N ILE A 75 -11.64 28.52 -8.50
CA ILE A 75 -10.91 27.78 -7.47
C ILE A 75 -10.48 26.41 -8.01
N GLY A 76 -11.38 25.67 -8.67
CA GLY A 76 -11.06 24.39 -9.31
C GLY A 76 -9.98 24.51 -10.39
N LEU A 77 -10.02 25.59 -11.20
CA LEU A 77 -9.03 25.86 -12.26
C LEU A 77 -7.67 26.30 -11.70
N LEU A 78 -7.64 27.00 -10.56
CA LEU A 78 -6.42 27.30 -9.80
C LEU A 78 -5.80 26.04 -9.19
N VAL A 79 -6.60 25.20 -8.52
CA VAL A 79 -6.13 23.92 -7.94
C VAL A 79 -5.66 22.96 -9.03
N GLY A 80 -6.39 22.84 -10.14
CA GLY A 80 -5.94 22.05 -11.28
C GLY A 80 -4.62 22.54 -11.87
N ARG A 81 -4.39 23.87 -11.91
CA ARG A 81 -3.10 24.44 -12.31
C ARG A 81 -1.98 24.17 -11.29
N THR A 82 -2.21 24.30 -9.99
CA THR A 82 -1.14 24.04 -9.00
C THR A 82 -0.78 22.56 -8.92
N VAL A 83 -1.75 21.65 -9.09
CA VAL A 83 -1.50 20.21 -9.23
C VAL A 83 -0.67 19.91 -10.48
N LYS A 84 -1.01 20.50 -11.64
CA LYS A 84 -0.22 20.32 -12.87
C LYS A 84 1.20 20.90 -12.74
N ILE A 85 1.36 22.12 -12.23
CA ILE A 85 2.66 22.78 -12.05
C ILE A 85 3.56 22.01 -11.06
N ARG A 86 3.00 21.43 -9.98
CA ARG A 86 3.77 20.56 -9.08
C ARG A 86 4.36 19.33 -9.78
N ARG A 87 3.69 18.80 -10.81
CA ARG A 87 4.16 17.65 -11.61
C ARG A 87 5.26 18.02 -12.62
N GLU A 88 5.35 19.29 -13.01
CA GLU A 88 6.33 19.80 -14.00
C GLU A 88 7.59 20.41 -13.36
N VAL A 89 7.55 20.82 -12.08
CA VAL A 89 8.64 21.54 -11.39
C VAL A 89 9.63 20.62 -10.65
N PHE A 90 9.29 19.34 -10.41
CA PHE A 90 10.14 18.41 -9.63
C PHE A 90 11.03 17.48 -10.50
N LEU A 91 11.28 17.83 -11.76
CA LEU A 91 12.29 17.15 -12.59
C LEU A 91 13.52 18.05 -12.76
N PRO A 92 14.70 17.68 -12.21
CA PRO A 92 15.91 18.45 -12.44
C PRO A 92 16.32 18.35 -13.90
N ARG A 93 16.39 19.48 -14.60
CA ARG A 93 17.04 19.59 -15.91
C ARG A 93 18.55 19.41 -15.75
N THR A 94 19.02 18.17 -15.83
CA THR A 94 20.40 17.89 -16.22
C THR A 94 20.62 18.40 -17.65
N MET A 95 21.81 18.94 -17.92
CA MET A 95 22.07 19.64 -19.19
C MET A 95 22.44 18.67 -20.31
N ALA A 96 22.16 19.07 -21.56
CA ALA A 96 22.64 18.35 -22.72
C ALA A 96 24.17 18.50 -22.87
N GLY A 97 24.85 17.46 -23.36
CA GLY A 97 26.21 17.58 -23.90
C GLY A 97 27.32 16.73 -23.27
N ALA A 98 27.12 15.42 -23.12
CA ALA A 98 28.20 14.44 -23.13
C ALA A 98 27.63 13.10 -23.65
N GLY A 99 28.42 12.34 -24.41
CA GLY A 99 28.01 11.04 -24.93
C GLY A 99 28.57 9.90 -24.08
N ASP A 100 27.76 9.38 -23.18
CA ASP A 100 27.95 8.10 -22.48
C ASP A 100 26.60 7.39 -22.39
N SER A 101 26.59 6.05 -22.46
CA SER A 101 25.37 5.24 -22.52
C SER A 101 24.59 5.26 -21.20
N LEU A 102 23.34 5.75 -21.22
CA LEU A 102 22.43 5.74 -20.07
C LEU A 102 21.47 4.54 -20.10
N PRO A 103 21.25 3.83 -18.98
CA PRO A 103 20.50 2.57 -18.97
C PRO A 103 18.98 2.78 -18.96
N ALA A 104 18.28 2.22 -19.95
CA ALA A 104 16.83 2.34 -20.14
C ALA A 104 15.98 1.46 -19.18
N GLY A 105 16.26 1.52 -17.88
CA GLY A 105 15.47 0.89 -16.81
C GLY A 105 14.21 1.69 -16.44
N HIS A 106 13.35 1.99 -17.41
CA HIS A 106 12.10 2.72 -17.17
C HIS A 106 11.04 1.83 -16.48
N PRO A 107 10.23 2.35 -15.54
CA PRO A 107 9.03 1.64 -15.06
C PRO A 107 8.00 1.46 -16.20
N PRO A 108 6.93 0.65 -16.01
CA PRO A 108 5.87 0.52 -17.00
C PRO A 108 5.23 1.89 -17.31
N ILE A 109 4.82 2.11 -18.56
CA ILE A 109 4.08 3.33 -18.92
C ILE A 109 2.66 3.21 -18.36
N GLU A 110 2.40 3.87 -17.22
CA GLU A 110 1.07 3.99 -16.62
C GLU A 110 0.05 4.46 -17.67
N GLY A 111 -0.93 3.61 -17.99
CA GLY A 111 -1.95 3.88 -19.01
C GLY A 111 -1.75 3.16 -20.35
N SER A 112 -0.67 2.38 -20.53
CA SER A 112 -0.61 1.42 -21.63
C SER A 112 -1.57 0.26 -21.35
N SER A 113 -2.69 0.20 -22.08
CA SER A 113 -3.46 -1.04 -22.20
C SER A 113 -2.54 -2.10 -22.80
N ALA A 114 -2.41 -3.26 -22.14
CA ALA A 114 -1.59 -4.35 -22.64
C ALA A 114 -1.94 -4.65 -24.11
N ALA A 115 -0.95 -4.55 -24.98
CA ALA A 115 -1.15 -4.74 -26.41
C ALA A 115 -1.48 -6.22 -26.68
N ASP A 116 -2.47 -6.49 -27.54
CA ASP A 116 -2.87 -7.85 -27.88
C ASP A 116 -1.64 -8.66 -28.35
N PRO A 117 -1.26 -9.75 -27.65
CA PRO A 117 -0.11 -10.58 -28.03
C PRO A 117 -0.18 -11.14 -29.45
N GLN A 118 -1.38 -11.23 -30.05
CA GLN A 118 -1.59 -11.61 -31.45
C GLN A 118 -1.22 -10.46 -32.41
N GLU A 119 -1.64 -9.22 -32.10
CA GLU A 119 -1.30 -8.04 -32.90
C GLU A 119 0.20 -7.70 -32.80
N VAL A 120 0.78 -7.77 -31.60
CA VAL A 120 2.24 -7.60 -31.41
C VAL A 120 3.01 -8.64 -32.23
N ARG A 121 2.57 -9.91 -32.24
CA ARG A 121 3.15 -10.95 -33.11
C ARG A 121 3.00 -10.58 -34.59
N ARG A 122 1.81 -10.18 -35.04
CA ARG A 122 1.54 -9.83 -36.44
C ARG A 122 2.45 -8.69 -36.92
N GLN A 123 2.61 -7.65 -36.11
CA GLN A 123 3.48 -6.51 -36.39
C GLN A 123 4.96 -6.90 -36.43
N VAL A 124 5.42 -7.75 -35.51
CA VAL A 124 6.80 -8.30 -35.52
C VAL A 124 7.05 -9.15 -36.78
N GLU A 125 6.10 -10.01 -37.17
CA GLU A 125 6.21 -10.81 -38.40
C GLU A 125 6.20 -9.94 -39.67
N GLU A 126 5.54 -8.79 -39.66
CA GLU A 126 5.55 -7.81 -40.75
C GLU A 126 6.90 -7.07 -40.83
N ALA A 127 7.43 -6.60 -39.70
CA ALA A 127 8.77 -6.01 -39.62
C ALA A 127 9.88 -7.01 -40.01
N GLN A 128 9.77 -8.28 -39.60
CA GLN A 128 10.70 -9.34 -40.03
C GLN A 128 10.68 -9.56 -41.54
N LYS A 129 9.52 -9.45 -42.21
CA LYS A 129 9.43 -9.54 -43.68
C LYS A 129 10.11 -8.36 -44.38
N ALA A 130 10.03 -7.14 -43.81
CA ALA A 130 10.76 -5.98 -44.32
C ALA A 130 12.30 -6.16 -44.17
N MET A 131 12.74 -6.78 -43.07
CA MET A 131 14.16 -7.04 -42.77
C MET A 131 14.71 -8.32 -43.43
N ALA A 132 13.89 -9.17 -44.05
CA ALA A 132 14.25 -10.51 -44.54
C ALA A 132 15.32 -10.56 -45.65
N ARG A 133 15.80 -9.40 -46.14
CA ARG A 133 16.93 -9.30 -47.09
C ARG A 133 18.28 -9.07 -46.40
N ILE A 134 18.28 -8.77 -45.10
CA ILE A 134 19.49 -8.51 -44.32
C ILE A 134 20.07 -9.86 -43.89
N ALA A 135 21.14 -10.26 -44.56
CA ALA A 135 21.79 -11.55 -44.33
C ALA A 135 22.77 -11.52 -43.14
N ASP A 136 23.32 -10.37 -42.80
CA ASP A 136 24.33 -10.23 -41.74
C ASP A 136 23.70 -10.05 -40.35
N ARG A 137 24.28 -10.75 -39.36
CA ARG A 137 23.90 -10.64 -37.95
C ARG A 137 24.30 -9.29 -37.35
N GLU A 138 25.49 -8.76 -37.66
CA GLU A 138 25.98 -7.54 -37.02
C GLU A 138 25.16 -6.32 -37.45
N GLU A 139 24.77 -6.25 -38.72
CA GLU A 139 23.80 -5.28 -39.24
C GLU A 139 22.41 -5.41 -38.57
N LEU A 140 21.90 -6.64 -38.35
CA LEU A 140 20.65 -6.86 -37.62
C LEU A 140 20.73 -6.41 -36.16
N VAL A 141 21.81 -6.71 -35.44
CA VAL A 141 22.04 -6.25 -34.06
C VAL A 141 22.13 -4.71 -34.01
N ARG A 142 22.90 -4.10 -34.93
CA ARG A 142 23.02 -2.64 -35.06
C ARG A 142 21.67 -1.96 -35.33
N LEU A 143 20.83 -2.56 -36.18
CA LEU A 143 19.46 -2.07 -36.41
C LEU A 143 18.59 -2.25 -35.16
N GLY A 144 18.73 -3.36 -34.43
CA GLY A 144 18.08 -3.57 -33.14
C GLY A 144 18.35 -2.41 -32.16
N HIS A 145 19.61 -2.07 -31.94
CA HIS A 145 20.01 -0.91 -31.12
C HIS A 145 19.41 0.41 -31.66
N GLN A 146 19.50 0.65 -32.98
CA GLN A 146 18.94 1.87 -33.59
C GLN A 146 17.42 1.99 -33.39
N PHE A 147 16.66 0.89 -33.41
CA PHE A 147 15.23 0.90 -33.12
C PHE A 147 14.92 0.98 -31.61
N PHE A 148 15.78 0.41 -30.75
CA PHE A 148 15.70 0.55 -29.29
C PHE A 148 15.82 2.02 -28.86
N ASP A 149 16.82 2.72 -29.41
CA ASP A 149 17.11 4.14 -29.16
C ASP A 149 16.01 5.06 -29.70
N GLN A 150 15.37 4.69 -30.80
CA GLN A 150 14.25 5.42 -31.42
C GLN A 150 12.87 5.05 -30.85
N GLU A 151 12.82 4.31 -29.73
CA GLU A 151 11.59 3.84 -29.09
C GLU A 151 10.62 3.07 -30.02
N GLN A 152 11.17 2.29 -30.95
CA GLN A 152 10.45 1.46 -31.93
C GLN A 152 10.55 -0.05 -31.56
N PRO A 153 9.86 -0.52 -30.49
CA PRO A 153 10.12 -1.83 -29.92
C PRO A 153 9.75 -3.00 -30.84
N ILE A 154 8.75 -2.84 -31.71
CA ILE A 154 8.35 -3.87 -32.69
C ILE A 154 9.50 -4.14 -33.69
N GLN A 155 10.07 -3.07 -34.25
CA GLN A 155 11.19 -3.13 -35.19
C GLN A 155 12.45 -3.66 -34.49
N ALA A 156 12.70 -3.26 -33.24
CA ALA A 156 13.80 -3.79 -32.44
C ALA A 156 13.64 -5.29 -32.15
N ILE A 157 12.46 -5.75 -31.70
CA ILE A 157 12.14 -7.19 -31.52
C ILE A 157 12.37 -7.96 -32.82
N ALA A 158 11.90 -7.43 -33.95
CA ALA A 158 12.07 -8.06 -35.26
C ALA A 158 13.56 -8.23 -35.63
N ALA A 159 14.38 -7.19 -35.44
CA ALA A 159 15.80 -7.21 -35.75
C ALA A 159 16.58 -8.16 -34.81
N TYR A 160 16.36 -8.07 -33.50
CA TYR A 160 17.02 -8.93 -32.51
C TYR A 160 16.62 -10.41 -32.67
N GLU A 161 15.34 -10.73 -32.95
CA GLU A 161 14.94 -12.11 -33.23
C GLU A 161 15.62 -12.67 -34.48
N LEU A 162 15.78 -11.89 -35.55
CA LEU A 162 16.49 -12.33 -36.75
C LEU A 162 17.99 -12.54 -36.46
N ALA A 163 18.62 -11.67 -35.67
CA ALA A 163 20.02 -11.84 -35.24
C ALA A 163 20.23 -13.11 -34.38
N LEU A 164 19.34 -13.35 -33.42
CA LEU A 164 19.39 -14.52 -32.53
C LEU A 164 19.07 -15.84 -33.25
N ARG A 165 18.29 -15.81 -34.34
CA ARG A 165 18.11 -16.98 -35.22
C ARG A 165 19.39 -17.37 -35.97
N GLN A 166 20.36 -16.46 -36.12
CA GLN A 166 21.67 -16.78 -36.70
C GLN A 166 22.70 -17.24 -35.65
N ASN A 167 22.74 -16.57 -34.49
CA ASN A 167 23.56 -16.97 -33.35
C ASN A 167 22.92 -16.45 -32.05
N ASP A 168 22.53 -17.38 -31.18
CA ASP A 168 21.80 -17.16 -29.94
C ASP A 168 22.70 -17.13 -28.67
N GLN A 169 24.03 -17.13 -28.83
CA GLN A 169 25.00 -17.21 -27.72
C GLN A 169 25.40 -15.84 -27.13
N ASP A 170 24.52 -14.85 -27.24
CA ASP A 170 24.80 -13.43 -26.96
C ASP A 170 23.88 -12.89 -25.85
N PRO A 171 24.37 -12.73 -24.60
CA PRO A 171 23.54 -12.35 -23.47
C PRO A 171 23.06 -10.89 -23.51
N ASP A 172 23.79 -10.01 -24.19
CA ASP A 172 23.40 -8.60 -24.36
C ASP A 172 22.20 -8.50 -25.31
N VAL A 173 22.27 -9.15 -26.48
CA VAL A 173 21.15 -9.17 -27.44
C VAL A 173 19.90 -9.85 -26.85
N TRP A 174 20.07 -10.90 -26.03
CA TRP A 174 18.94 -11.47 -25.26
C TRP A 174 18.40 -10.51 -24.19
N THR A 175 19.23 -9.64 -23.61
CA THR A 175 18.79 -8.65 -22.62
C THR A 175 17.99 -7.54 -23.30
N ASP A 176 18.46 -6.99 -24.40
CA ASP A 176 17.75 -5.92 -25.12
C ASP A 176 16.43 -6.41 -25.72
N LEU A 177 16.40 -7.61 -26.29
CA LEU A 177 15.14 -8.25 -26.72
C LEU A 177 14.16 -8.39 -25.54
N GLY A 178 14.66 -8.71 -24.34
CA GLY A 178 13.87 -8.73 -23.11
C GLY A 178 13.29 -7.36 -22.74
N VAL A 179 14.09 -6.29 -22.83
CA VAL A 179 13.64 -4.91 -22.57
C VAL A 179 12.59 -4.47 -23.59
N MET A 180 12.77 -4.80 -24.89
CA MET A 180 11.78 -4.48 -25.91
C MET A 180 10.48 -5.26 -25.73
N TYR A 181 10.55 -6.55 -25.38
CA TYR A 181 9.35 -7.34 -25.08
C TYR A 181 8.59 -6.80 -23.86
N ARG A 182 9.30 -6.25 -22.87
CA ARG A 182 8.70 -5.55 -21.74
C ARG A 182 7.99 -4.25 -22.16
N ARG A 183 8.59 -3.43 -23.05
CA ARG A 183 7.97 -2.19 -23.55
C ARG A 183 6.64 -2.41 -24.29
N VAL A 184 6.40 -3.61 -24.85
CA VAL A 184 5.13 -3.99 -25.49
C VAL A 184 4.19 -4.82 -24.59
N GLY A 185 4.46 -4.89 -23.29
CA GLY A 185 3.62 -5.58 -22.31
C GLY A 185 3.67 -7.12 -22.35
N LEU A 186 4.65 -7.71 -23.04
CA LEU A 186 4.83 -9.18 -23.09
C LEU A 186 5.81 -9.65 -22.01
N SER A 187 5.42 -9.43 -20.76
CA SER A 187 6.20 -9.64 -19.53
C SER A 187 6.79 -11.06 -19.41
N GLU A 188 6.02 -12.11 -19.72
CA GLU A 188 6.51 -13.49 -19.70
C GLU A 188 7.60 -13.74 -20.75
N LYS A 189 7.53 -13.09 -21.91
CA LYS A 189 8.60 -13.17 -22.92
C LYS A 189 9.83 -12.41 -22.46
N ALA A 190 9.66 -11.23 -21.87
CA ALA A 190 10.77 -10.47 -21.28
C ALA A 190 11.53 -11.31 -20.23
N ALA A 191 10.80 -11.92 -19.29
CA ALA A 191 11.36 -12.81 -18.28
C ALA A 191 12.04 -14.06 -18.89
N GLN A 192 11.51 -14.62 -19.99
CA GLN A 192 12.18 -15.70 -20.73
C GLN A 192 13.50 -15.26 -21.36
N CYS A 193 13.55 -14.08 -21.99
CA CYS A 193 14.76 -13.54 -22.61
C CYS A 193 15.85 -13.25 -21.57
N PHE A 194 15.51 -12.63 -20.44
CA PHE A 194 16.48 -12.42 -19.35
C PHE A 194 16.96 -13.72 -18.72
N ARG A 195 16.10 -14.75 -18.58
CA ARG A 195 16.53 -16.09 -18.15
C ARG A 195 17.44 -16.77 -19.18
N ARG A 196 17.25 -16.53 -20.48
CA ARG A 196 18.15 -17.04 -21.53
C ARG A 196 19.52 -16.36 -21.48
N ALA A 197 19.57 -15.04 -21.32
CA ALA A 197 20.83 -14.31 -21.07
C ALA A 197 21.57 -14.87 -19.84
N LEU A 198 20.86 -15.06 -18.71
CA LEU A 198 21.43 -15.63 -17.48
C LEU A 198 21.79 -17.13 -17.56
N SER A 199 21.38 -17.83 -18.62
CA SER A 199 21.85 -19.20 -18.93
C SER A 199 23.16 -19.22 -19.74
N LEU A 200 23.53 -18.08 -20.34
CA LEU A 200 24.76 -17.90 -21.10
C LEU A 200 25.84 -17.26 -20.21
N ASP A 201 25.51 -16.16 -19.53
CA ASP A 201 26.30 -15.60 -18.43
C ASP A 201 25.49 -15.56 -17.12
N PRO A 202 25.71 -16.51 -16.20
CA PRO A 202 25.10 -16.51 -14.87
C PRO A 202 25.46 -15.33 -13.96
N ARG A 203 26.35 -14.42 -14.38
CA ARG A 203 26.68 -13.18 -13.65
C ARG A 203 26.17 -11.90 -14.34
N HIS A 204 25.44 -12.01 -15.45
CA HIS A 204 25.11 -10.85 -16.29
C HIS A 204 24.30 -9.79 -15.51
N PRO A 205 24.89 -8.62 -15.17
CA PRO A 205 24.29 -7.72 -14.18
C PRO A 205 22.95 -7.15 -14.65
N GLN A 206 22.90 -6.73 -15.92
CA GLN A 206 21.75 -6.08 -16.52
C GLN A 206 20.55 -7.02 -16.68
N SER A 207 20.80 -8.28 -17.08
CA SER A 207 19.73 -9.29 -17.17
C SER A 207 19.19 -9.66 -15.79
N ARG A 208 20.03 -9.74 -14.76
CA ARG A 208 19.59 -10.07 -13.39
C ARG A 208 18.80 -8.93 -12.75
N LEU A 209 19.20 -7.69 -12.99
CA LEU A 209 18.43 -6.49 -12.60
C LEU A 209 17.05 -6.49 -13.28
N ASN A 210 17.03 -6.59 -14.62
CA ASN A 210 15.82 -6.50 -15.41
C ASN A 210 14.86 -7.69 -15.22
N LEU A 211 15.37 -8.90 -14.99
CA LEU A 211 14.55 -10.04 -14.59
C LEU A 211 13.83 -9.75 -13.26
N GLY A 212 14.51 -9.16 -12.28
CA GLY A 212 13.88 -8.75 -11.03
C GLY A 212 12.82 -7.67 -11.24
N ILE A 213 13.07 -6.68 -12.09
CA ILE A 213 12.10 -5.63 -12.44
C ILE A 213 10.82 -6.25 -13.05
N VAL A 214 10.95 -7.14 -14.04
CA VAL A 214 9.79 -7.83 -14.64
C VAL A 214 9.05 -8.69 -13.61
N LEU A 215 9.79 -9.42 -12.78
CA LEU A 215 9.20 -10.27 -11.74
C LEU A 215 8.39 -9.44 -10.73
N ALA A 216 8.90 -8.31 -10.26
CA ALA A 216 8.19 -7.47 -9.28
C ALA A 216 6.99 -6.75 -9.90
N PHE A 217 7.24 -5.88 -10.89
CA PHE A 217 6.28 -4.86 -11.29
C PHE A 217 5.34 -5.28 -12.43
N ASP A 218 5.73 -6.28 -13.23
CA ASP A 218 4.93 -6.71 -14.37
C ASP A 218 4.26 -8.08 -14.17
N LEU A 219 4.77 -8.89 -13.22
CA LEU A 219 4.33 -10.27 -12.95
C LEU A 219 3.91 -10.52 -11.49
N GLY A 220 4.04 -9.55 -10.59
CA GLY A 220 3.65 -9.64 -9.17
C GLY A 220 4.46 -10.63 -8.30
N GLN A 221 5.53 -11.22 -8.83
CA GLN A 221 6.38 -12.24 -8.20
C GLN A 221 7.49 -11.58 -7.34
N VAL A 222 7.09 -10.75 -6.38
CA VAL A 222 7.99 -9.90 -5.58
C VAL A 222 9.10 -10.71 -4.88
N GLU A 223 8.81 -11.85 -4.25
CA GLU A 223 9.87 -12.64 -3.59
C GLU A 223 10.85 -13.27 -4.59
N ALA A 224 10.45 -13.45 -5.86
CA ALA A 224 11.37 -13.87 -6.91
C ALA A 224 12.29 -12.70 -7.33
N ALA A 225 11.74 -11.50 -7.51
CA ALA A 225 12.53 -10.29 -7.76
C ALA A 225 13.56 -10.03 -6.67
N GLN A 226 13.16 -10.08 -5.40
CA GLN A 226 14.08 -9.93 -4.27
C GLN A 226 15.19 -11.01 -4.26
N ARG A 227 14.91 -12.25 -4.71
CA ARG A 227 15.97 -13.28 -4.84
C ARG A 227 16.97 -12.94 -5.93
N GLU A 228 16.53 -12.38 -7.05
CA GLU A 228 17.40 -11.96 -8.14
C GLU A 228 18.28 -10.76 -7.75
N TRP A 229 17.69 -9.68 -7.23
CA TRP A 229 18.46 -8.51 -6.80
C TRP A 229 19.41 -8.81 -5.64
N ARG A 230 18.99 -9.57 -4.61
CA ARG A 230 19.92 -10.02 -3.56
C ARG A 230 21.03 -10.92 -4.12
N THR A 231 20.82 -11.63 -5.24
CA THR A 231 21.86 -12.45 -5.88
C THR A 231 22.83 -11.61 -6.70
N LEU A 232 22.34 -10.62 -7.45
CA LEU A 232 23.13 -9.58 -8.11
C LEU A 232 24.06 -8.88 -7.11
N LEU A 233 23.53 -8.46 -5.96
CA LEU A 233 24.29 -7.83 -4.88
C LEU A 233 25.36 -8.73 -4.24
N ARG A 234 25.21 -10.07 -4.29
CA ARG A 234 26.26 -11.03 -3.87
C ARG A 234 27.28 -11.34 -4.95
N GLN A 235 26.88 -11.30 -6.23
CA GLN A 235 27.76 -11.57 -7.37
C GLN A 235 28.65 -10.37 -7.74
N GLY A 236 28.22 -9.15 -7.40
CA GLY A 236 28.88 -7.92 -7.81
C GLY A 236 28.61 -7.55 -9.27
N GLY A 237 28.98 -6.33 -9.66
CA GLY A 237 28.72 -5.74 -10.96
C GLY A 237 29.01 -4.23 -10.96
N PRO A 238 28.65 -3.50 -12.03
CA PRO A 238 28.74 -2.04 -12.10
C PRO A 238 28.02 -1.34 -10.94
N SER A 239 28.61 -0.26 -10.41
CA SER A 239 28.17 0.35 -9.14
C SER A 239 26.78 0.99 -9.22
N ASP A 240 26.41 1.48 -10.39
CA ASP A 240 25.10 2.00 -10.78
C ASP A 240 24.04 0.90 -10.76
N ILE A 241 24.30 -0.23 -11.43
CA ILE A 241 23.42 -1.42 -11.44
C ILE A 241 23.23 -1.96 -10.02
N LEU A 242 24.31 -2.01 -9.22
CA LEU A 242 24.22 -2.42 -7.81
C LEU A 242 23.48 -1.40 -6.93
N GLN A 243 23.56 -0.10 -7.22
CA GLN A 243 22.80 0.93 -6.51
C GLN A 243 21.30 0.85 -6.86
N GLN A 244 20.97 0.66 -8.14
CA GLN A 244 19.60 0.47 -8.60
C GLN A 244 18.98 -0.80 -8.00
N ALA A 245 19.73 -1.90 -7.94
CA ALA A 245 19.31 -3.14 -7.27
C ALA A 245 19.09 -3.00 -5.76
N ARG A 246 19.72 -2.02 -5.09
CA ARG A 246 19.43 -1.69 -3.67
C ARG A 246 18.17 -0.86 -3.56
N ALA A 247 18.03 0.21 -4.35
CA ALA A 247 16.86 1.08 -4.32
C ALA A 247 15.56 0.30 -4.59
N LEU A 248 15.54 -0.57 -5.62
CA LEU A 248 14.41 -1.43 -5.94
C LEU A 248 14.12 -2.47 -4.84
N LEU A 249 15.15 -2.95 -4.14
CA LEU A 249 15.00 -3.86 -3.01
C LEU A 249 14.40 -3.15 -1.79
N GLU A 250 14.89 -1.94 -1.46
CA GLU A 250 14.37 -1.07 -0.40
C GLU A 250 12.93 -0.61 -0.68
N GLU A 251 12.59 -0.37 -1.94
CA GLU A 251 11.23 -0.05 -2.41
C GLU A 251 10.25 -1.21 -2.14
N VAL A 252 10.50 -2.41 -2.71
CA VAL A 252 9.59 -3.55 -2.50
C VAL A 252 9.63 -4.13 -1.07
N GLU A 253 10.75 -3.98 -0.35
CA GLU A 253 10.80 -4.30 1.08
C GLU A 253 10.04 -3.25 1.91
N GLY A 254 10.00 -1.98 1.49
CA GLY A 254 9.22 -0.91 2.09
C GLY A 254 7.70 -1.08 1.88
N GLU A 255 7.28 -1.47 0.67
CA GLU A 255 5.88 -1.82 0.39
C GLU A 255 5.43 -3.07 1.16
N ALA A 256 6.29 -4.09 1.23
CA ALA A 256 6.09 -5.25 2.11
C ALA A 256 6.16 -4.92 3.62
N GLN A 257 6.61 -3.71 3.97
CA GLN A 257 6.59 -3.12 5.33
C GLN A 257 5.48 -2.06 5.50
N GLY A 258 4.53 -1.99 4.57
CA GLY A 258 3.17 -1.56 4.89
C GLY A 258 2.54 -2.45 5.97
N PRO A 259 1.26 -2.25 6.34
CA PRO A 259 0.62 -2.96 7.47
C PRO A 259 0.41 -4.49 7.29
N ALA A 260 1.05 -5.10 6.29
CA ALA A 260 1.26 -6.54 6.19
C ALA A 260 2.28 -7.00 7.25
N LEU A 261 1.78 -7.25 8.46
CA LEU A 261 2.53 -7.71 9.62
C LEU A 261 3.52 -8.85 9.33
N SER A 262 4.83 -8.53 9.30
CA SER A 262 5.90 -9.53 9.25
C SER A 262 6.00 -10.30 10.59
N LEU A 263 5.23 -11.39 10.74
CA LEU A 263 5.47 -12.36 11.80
C LEU A 263 6.82 -13.04 11.58
N GLY A 264 7.76 -12.76 12.50
CA GLY A 264 8.99 -13.53 12.64
C GLY A 264 8.73 -15.01 12.91
N GLN A 265 9.79 -15.81 12.98
CA GLN A 265 9.71 -17.28 13.06
C GLN A 265 8.80 -17.78 14.21
N GLU A 266 8.88 -17.17 15.40
CA GLU A 266 8.02 -17.53 16.55
C GLU A 266 6.53 -17.19 16.29
N GLY A 267 6.22 -16.11 15.57
CA GLY A 267 4.86 -15.77 15.16
C GLY A 267 4.28 -16.77 14.15
N LYS A 268 5.09 -17.18 13.17
CA LYS A 268 4.72 -18.24 12.21
C LYS A 268 4.52 -19.59 12.90
N ARG A 269 5.35 -19.91 13.90
CA ARG A 269 5.21 -21.11 14.75
C ARG A 269 3.90 -21.08 15.56
N LEU A 270 3.59 -19.96 16.23
CA LEU A 270 2.36 -19.79 17.00
C LEU A 270 1.10 -19.99 16.14
N MET A 271 1.08 -19.49 14.90
CA MET A 271 -0.04 -19.72 13.97
C MET A 271 -0.24 -21.20 13.61
N VAL A 272 0.85 -21.98 13.48
CA VAL A 272 0.76 -23.44 13.26
C VAL A 272 0.26 -24.15 14.52
N GLU A 273 0.80 -23.80 15.69
CA GLU A 273 0.42 -24.34 16.99
C GLU A 273 -1.09 -24.11 17.23
N MET A 274 -1.57 -22.88 17.03
CA MET A 274 -2.99 -22.51 17.09
C MET A 274 -3.86 -23.31 16.11
N SER A 275 -3.42 -23.55 14.87
CA SER A 275 -4.18 -24.35 13.89
C SER A 275 -4.37 -25.80 14.36
N THR A 276 -3.32 -26.42 14.92
CA THR A 276 -3.41 -27.77 15.49
C THR A 276 -4.32 -27.83 16.73
N THR A 277 -4.20 -26.86 17.64
CA THR A 277 -5.05 -26.76 18.83
C THR A 277 -6.51 -26.48 18.48
N PHE A 278 -6.78 -25.65 17.48
CA PHE A 278 -8.13 -25.40 16.97
C PHE A 278 -8.77 -26.69 16.47
N THR A 279 -8.03 -27.52 15.72
CA THR A 279 -8.53 -28.80 15.18
C THR A 279 -8.92 -29.76 16.30
N ALA A 280 -8.12 -29.85 17.36
CA ALA A 280 -8.45 -30.66 18.54
C ALA A 280 -9.71 -30.15 19.28
N LEU A 281 -9.85 -28.83 19.44
CA LEU A 281 -11.02 -28.20 20.06
C LEU A 281 -12.30 -28.40 19.23
N ALA A 282 -12.21 -28.29 17.90
CA ALA A 282 -13.32 -28.51 16.97
C ALA A 282 -13.80 -29.97 16.97
N ASN A 283 -12.89 -30.94 17.10
CA ASN A 283 -13.25 -32.35 17.27
C ASN A 283 -14.03 -32.57 18.56
N ALA A 284 -13.52 -32.08 19.70
CA ALA A 284 -14.19 -32.21 20.99
C ALA A 284 -15.58 -31.54 21.01
N ALA A 285 -15.73 -30.35 20.40
CA ALA A 285 -17.02 -29.67 20.28
C ALA A 285 -18.00 -30.42 19.36
N ARG A 286 -17.51 -30.99 18.25
CA ARG A 286 -18.31 -31.83 17.33
C ARG A 286 -18.83 -33.09 18.04
N GLU A 287 -17.96 -33.79 18.76
CA GLU A 287 -18.28 -34.95 19.59
C GLU A 287 -19.15 -34.62 20.81
N GLY A 288 -19.23 -33.35 21.21
CA GLY A 288 -19.92 -32.89 22.41
C GLY A 288 -19.17 -33.19 23.72
N SER A 289 -17.91 -33.58 23.64
CA SER A 289 -17.09 -33.96 24.79
C SER A 289 -16.48 -32.73 25.46
N LEU A 290 -17.23 -32.15 26.40
CA LEU A 290 -16.77 -31.07 27.28
C LEU A 290 -15.47 -31.41 28.02
N ALA A 291 -15.26 -32.70 28.34
CA ALA A 291 -14.03 -33.18 28.98
C ALA A 291 -12.84 -33.10 28.03
N ALA A 292 -12.99 -33.55 26.77
CA ALA A 292 -11.93 -33.46 25.76
C ALA A 292 -11.62 -32.01 25.37
N ALA A 293 -12.61 -31.11 25.39
CA ALA A 293 -12.44 -29.70 25.03
C ALA A 293 -11.57 -28.90 26.03
N ARG A 294 -11.46 -29.34 27.29
CA ARG A 294 -10.72 -28.60 28.35
C ARG A 294 -9.27 -28.33 28.02
N SER A 295 -8.52 -29.34 27.58
CA SER A 295 -7.07 -29.21 27.36
C SER A 295 -6.74 -28.39 26.09
N PRO A 296 -7.37 -28.61 24.92
CA PRO A 296 -7.20 -27.75 23.75
C PRO A 296 -7.61 -26.30 24.00
N LEU A 297 -8.67 -26.06 24.79
CA LEU A 297 -9.11 -24.69 25.07
C LEU A 297 -8.09 -23.92 25.94
N ALA A 298 -7.54 -24.55 26.98
CA ALA A 298 -6.49 -23.94 27.80
C ALA A 298 -5.19 -23.70 27.02
N GLN A 299 -4.85 -24.59 26.07
CA GLN A 299 -3.74 -24.38 25.14
C GLN A 299 -4.02 -23.18 24.22
N MET A 300 -5.23 -23.08 23.65
CA MET A 300 -5.62 -21.96 22.79
C MET A 300 -5.56 -20.61 23.53
N GLU A 301 -5.93 -20.58 24.81
CA GLU A 301 -5.80 -19.39 25.64
C GLU A 301 -4.34 -18.94 25.80
N ALA A 302 -3.45 -19.86 26.18
CA ALA A 302 -2.02 -19.57 26.30
C ALA A 302 -1.38 -19.13 24.97
N LEU A 303 -1.85 -19.69 23.85
CA LEU A 303 -1.40 -19.31 22.51
C LEU A 303 -1.91 -17.94 22.10
N ALA A 304 -3.18 -17.62 22.35
CA ALA A 304 -3.77 -16.30 22.08
C ALA A 304 -3.11 -15.20 22.94
N GLN A 305 -2.73 -15.51 24.19
CA GLN A 305 -1.95 -14.61 25.04
C GLN A 305 -0.52 -14.41 24.52
N ARG A 306 0.21 -15.49 24.17
CA ARG A 306 1.55 -15.41 23.56
C ARG A 306 1.54 -14.62 22.24
N PHE A 307 0.58 -14.90 21.36
CA PHE A 307 0.41 -14.21 20.09
C PHE A 307 0.14 -12.71 20.29
N ALA A 308 -0.74 -12.34 21.22
CA ALA A 308 -1.01 -10.94 21.57
C ALA A 308 0.22 -10.18 22.11
N SER A 309 1.15 -10.89 22.75
CA SER A 309 2.37 -10.30 23.30
C SER A 309 3.50 -10.08 22.28
N LEU A 310 3.40 -10.63 21.06
CA LEU A 310 4.40 -10.44 20.00
C LEU A 310 4.50 -8.94 19.66
N PRO A 311 5.72 -8.32 19.63
CA PRO A 311 5.87 -6.89 19.41
C PRO A 311 5.05 -6.30 18.25
N PRO A 312 5.03 -6.87 17.02
CA PRO A 312 4.23 -6.29 15.93
C PRO A 312 2.70 -6.46 16.13
N ILE A 313 2.26 -7.39 16.97
CA ILE A 313 0.82 -7.60 17.28
C ILE A 313 0.33 -6.64 18.38
N GLN A 314 1.22 -6.09 19.22
CA GLN A 314 0.83 -5.21 20.34
C GLN A 314 0.04 -3.99 19.85
N ASP A 315 0.53 -3.30 18.81
CA ASP A 315 -0.11 -2.10 18.24
C ASP A 315 -1.41 -2.43 17.48
N LEU A 316 -1.56 -3.65 16.98
CA LEU A 316 -2.79 -4.15 16.34
C LEU A 316 -3.70 -4.96 17.29
N GLY A 317 -3.47 -4.82 18.60
CA GLY A 317 -4.25 -5.44 19.66
C GLY A 317 -5.77 -5.33 19.49
N PRO A 318 -6.35 -4.14 19.19
CA PRO A 318 -7.79 -3.97 19.00
C PRO A 318 -8.36 -4.73 17.78
N MET A 319 -7.57 -4.93 16.73
CA MET A 319 -8.02 -5.51 15.46
C MET A 319 -7.81 -7.02 15.38
N VAL A 320 -6.75 -7.55 16.02
CA VAL A 320 -6.33 -8.96 15.89
C VAL A 320 -6.40 -9.70 17.22
N ALA A 321 -5.74 -9.20 18.27
CA ALA A 321 -5.63 -9.91 19.55
C ALA A 321 -6.94 -9.92 20.35
N GLN A 322 -7.61 -8.78 20.49
CA GLN A 322 -8.84 -8.68 21.28
C GLN A 322 -10.00 -9.53 20.73
N PRO A 323 -10.28 -9.59 19.41
CA PRO A 323 -11.29 -10.50 18.88
C PRO A 323 -10.98 -11.97 19.17
N LEU A 324 -9.71 -12.38 19.00
CA LEU A 324 -9.26 -13.75 19.29
C LEU A 324 -9.42 -14.10 20.77
N GLN A 325 -9.00 -13.23 21.68
CA GLN A 325 -9.12 -13.43 23.12
C GLN A 325 -10.59 -13.51 23.58
N ARG A 326 -11.48 -12.68 23.01
CA ARG A 326 -12.93 -12.77 23.26
C ARG A 326 -13.51 -14.11 22.79
N ALA A 327 -13.05 -14.64 21.67
CA ALA A 327 -13.48 -15.95 21.15
C ALA A 327 -13.15 -17.10 22.10
N VAL A 328 -11.95 -17.09 22.69
CA VAL A 328 -11.52 -18.10 23.68
C VAL A 328 -12.33 -17.97 24.97
N GLU A 329 -12.58 -16.74 25.43
CA GLU A 329 -13.40 -16.45 26.61
C GLU A 329 -14.87 -16.88 26.44
N GLU A 330 -15.45 -16.70 25.24
CA GLU A 330 -16.78 -17.21 24.88
C GLU A 330 -16.85 -18.74 25.01
N ALA A 331 -15.85 -19.45 24.47
CA ALA A 331 -15.75 -20.91 24.56
C ALA A 331 -15.51 -21.39 26.00
N ARG A 332 -14.73 -20.66 26.81
CA ARG A 332 -14.51 -20.94 28.24
C ARG A 332 -15.82 -20.88 29.02
N ARG A 333 -16.59 -19.81 28.82
CA ARG A 333 -17.91 -19.64 29.46
C ARG A 333 -18.95 -20.65 29.00
N ALA A 334 -18.86 -21.19 27.79
CA ALA A 334 -19.71 -22.31 27.36
C ALA A 334 -19.34 -23.61 28.10
N LEU A 335 -18.05 -23.92 28.17
CA LEU A 335 -17.53 -25.11 28.85
C LEU A 335 -17.84 -25.08 30.36
N GLU A 336 -17.67 -23.93 31.02
CA GLU A 336 -17.99 -23.72 32.45
C GLU A 336 -19.48 -23.89 32.77
N ARG A 337 -20.38 -23.50 31.84
CA ARG A 337 -21.83 -23.71 31.97
C ARG A 337 -22.27 -25.14 31.63
N GLY A 338 -21.37 -25.99 31.14
CA GLY A 338 -21.69 -27.32 30.62
C GLY A 338 -22.47 -27.31 29.30
N ASP A 339 -22.43 -26.20 28.56
CA ASP A 339 -23.26 -25.98 27.38
C ASP A 339 -22.50 -26.40 26.11
N VAL A 340 -22.82 -27.60 25.62
CA VAL A 340 -22.26 -28.18 24.39
C VAL A 340 -22.63 -27.37 23.15
N GLN A 341 -23.82 -26.74 23.11
CA GLN A 341 -24.28 -26.01 21.94
C GLN A 341 -23.59 -24.64 21.85
N ALA A 342 -23.54 -23.89 22.96
CA ALA A 342 -22.76 -22.65 23.03
C ALA A 342 -21.26 -22.90 22.80
N LEU A 343 -20.73 -24.08 23.15
CA LEU A 343 -19.33 -24.44 22.87
C LEU A 343 -19.08 -24.60 21.37
N ARG A 344 -20.00 -25.26 20.64
CA ARG A 344 -19.92 -25.38 19.17
C ARG A 344 -19.98 -24.01 18.49
N GLU A 345 -20.90 -23.16 18.92
CA GLU A 345 -21.06 -21.80 18.40
C GLU A 345 -19.81 -20.93 18.65
N ALA A 346 -19.26 -20.96 19.87
CA ALA A 346 -18.04 -20.25 20.20
C ALA A 346 -16.82 -20.75 19.41
N VAL A 347 -16.75 -22.05 19.12
CA VAL A 347 -15.65 -22.65 18.33
C VAL A 347 -15.75 -22.29 16.84
N GLU A 348 -16.93 -22.27 16.22
CA GLU A 348 -17.07 -21.74 14.85
C GLU A 348 -16.81 -20.22 14.80
N GLY A 349 -17.18 -19.45 15.84
CA GLY A 349 -16.77 -18.06 15.96
C GLY A 349 -15.24 -17.90 16.10
N LEU A 350 -14.57 -18.79 16.86
CA LEU A 350 -13.11 -18.82 17.01
C LEU A 350 -12.42 -19.11 15.67
N LYS A 351 -12.95 -20.07 14.89
CA LYS A 351 -12.50 -20.40 13.52
C LYS A 351 -12.51 -19.18 12.61
N GLU A 352 -13.61 -18.43 12.60
CA GLU A 352 -13.74 -17.22 11.77
C GLU A 352 -12.71 -16.15 12.17
N ARG A 353 -12.48 -15.96 13.47
CA ARG A 353 -11.52 -14.99 14.01
C ARG A 353 -10.07 -15.42 13.80
N CYS A 354 -9.75 -16.71 13.88
CA CYS A 354 -8.47 -17.28 13.47
C CYS A 354 -8.23 -17.14 11.95
N ASN A 355 -9.24 -17.40 11.12
CA ASN A 355 -9.16 -17.22 9.66
C ASN A 355 -8.98 -15.73 9.29
N ARG A 356 -9.68 -14.82 9.96
CA ARG A 356 -9.55 -13.36 9.77
C ARG A 356 -8.17 -12.86 10.16
N CYS A 357 -7.63 -13.33 11.29
CA CYS A 357 -6.24 -13.11 11.67
C CYS A 357 -5.30 -13.65 10.57
N HIS A 358 -5.45 -14.92 10.18
CA HIS A 358 -4.62 -15.56 9.16
C HIS A 358 -4.67 -14.86 7.79
N ALA A 359 -5.81 -14.28 7.41
CA ALA A 359 -5.96 -13.44 6.22
C ALA A 359 -5.20 -12.11 6.36
N MET A 360 -5.34 -11.41 7.49
CA MET A 360 -4.50 -10.24 7.80
C MET A 360 -2.99 -10.58 7.86
N MET A 361 -2.64 -11.85 8.14
CA MET A 361 -1.26 -12.36 8.07
C MET A 361 -0.83 -12.88 6.69
N ARG A 362 -1.72 -12.91 5.70
CA ARG A 362 -1.48 -13.51 4.37
C ARG A 362 -1.68 -12.57 3.19
N VAL A 363 -2.32 -11.42 3.39
CA VAL A 363 -2.65 -10.46 2.34
C VAL A 363 -1.55 -9.42 2.20
N PRO A 364 -0.65 -9.51 1.21
CA PRO A 364 -0.51 -8.39 0.30
C PRO A 364 -1.84 -8.24 -0.47
N THR A 365 -2.33 -7.01 -0.60
CA THR A 365 -3.40 -6.70 -1.55
C THR A 365 -2.83 -6.85 -2.97
N GLN A 366 -3.45 -7.53 -3.94
CA GLN A 366 -4.89 -7.79 -4.13
C GLN A 366 -5.22 -9.18 -4.74
N VAL A 367 -6.47 -9.60 -4.49
CA VAL A 367 -7.47 -10.20 -5.41
C VAL A 367 -7.00 -11.16 -6.52
N GLU A 368 -7.55 -12.38 -6.47
CA GLU A 368 -7.69 -13.30 -7.62
C GLU A 368 -9.01 -13.03 -8.38
N GLU A 369 -8.96 -12.93 -9.71
CA GLU A 369 -10.03 -13.29 -10.67
C GLU A 369 -9.39 -13.88 -11.95
#